data_AF-A0A2G2G305-F1
#
_entry.id   AF-A0A2G2G305-F1
#
_cell.length_a   1.000
_cell.length_b   1.000
_cell.length_c   1.000
_cell.angle_alpha   90.00
_cell.angle_beta   90.00
_cell.angle_gamma   90.00
#
_symmetry.space_group_name_H-M   'P 1'
#
loop_
_entity.id
_entity.type
_entity.pdbx_description
1 polymer ?
#
loop_
_entity_poly.entity_id
_entity_poly.type
_entity_poly.pdbx_seq_one_letter_code
_entity_poly.pdbx_strand_id
1 'polypeptide(L)'
;MSNENLTQKDLTILDWHHSKDLINGSNKEIQAGKFLEEFIEYIAGCNDGLSSSQIFAKIIVMVNDVHHAGRIKTVPIGRGKEARQDAIGDMHIVAVNLAAHDNLTVTECVNSAFDIVSKRSGKKVNGVFVKSEDL
;
A
#
# COMPACT_ATOMS: atom_id res chain seq x y z
N MET A 1 -1.22 12.68 -17.24
CA MET A 1 -0.50 11.43 -17.53
C MET A 1 -1.33 10.69 -18.56
N SER A 2 -0.75 10.18 -19.65
CA SER A 2 -1.52 9.34 -20.57
C SER A 2 -1.81 8.01 -19.87
N ASN A 3 -3.09 7.64 -19.82
CA ASN A 3 -3.58 6.39 -19.23
C ASN A 3 -3.37 5.18 -20.16
N GLU A 4 -2.51 5.32 -21.16
CA GLU A 4 -2.41 4.41 -22.32
C GLU A 4 -1.88 3.01 -21.98
N ASN A 5 -1.35 2.78 -20.77
CA ASN A 5 -0.81 1.50 -20.32
C ASN A 5 -1.49 0.94 -19.05
N LEU A 6 -2.61 1.53 -18.62
CA LEU A 6 -3.35 1.04 -17.45
C LEU A 6 -4.33 -0.05 -17.88
N THR A 7 -4.48 -1.09 -17.07
CA THR A 7 -5.56 -2.05 -17.27
C THR A 7 -6.90 -1.39 -16.95
N GLN A 8 -8.00 -1.96 -17.44
CA GLN A 8 -9.33 -1.46 -17.10
C GLN A 8 -9.57 -1.43 -15.58
N LYS A 9 -9.01 -2.39 -14.84
CA LYS A 9 -9.11 -2.45 -13.39
C LYS A 9 -8.34 -1.31 -12.73
N ASP A 10 -7.13 -1.00 -13.22
CA ASP A 10 -6.34 0.13 -12.73
C ASP A 10 -7.08 1.46 -12.92
N LEU A 11 -7.75 1.64 -14.07
CA LEU A 11 -8.58 2.81 -14.33
C LEU A 11 -9.74 2.91 -13.33
N THR A 12 -10.45 1.80 -13.08
CA THR A 12 -11.54 1.77 -12.10
C THR A 12 -11.06 2.06 -10.68
N ILE A 13 -9.88 1.56 -10.30
CA ILE A 13 -9.26 1.85 -9.00
C ILE A 13 -8.90 3.34 -8.90
N LEU A 14 -8.31 3.91 -9.96
CA LEU A 14 -7.92 5.31 -10.01
C LEU A 14 -9.15 6.23 -9.92
N ASP A 15 -10.21 5.93 -10.66
CA ASP A 15 -11.47 6.66 -10.61
C ASP A 15 -12.09 6.61 -9.20
N TRP A 16 -12.02 5.45 -8.54
CA TRP A 16 -12.47 5.34 -7.16
C TRP A 16 -11.66 6.24 -6.22
N HIS A 17 -10.33 6.25 -6.30
CA HIS A 17 -9.48 7.14 -5.48
C HIS A 17 -9.77 8.62 -5.74
N HIS A 18 -10.01 9.01 -7.00
CA HIS A 18 -10.45 10.37 -7.34
C HIS A 18 -11.82 10.70 -6.73
N SER A 19 -12.78 9.80 -6.81
CA SER A 19 -14.12 9.99 -6.24
C SER A 19 -14.12 10.19 -4.72
N LYS A 20 -13.08 9.68 -4.04
CA LYS A 20 -12.88 9.84 -2.59
C LYS A 20 -11.92 10.98 -2.22
N ASP A 21 -11.46 11.74 -3.21
CA ASP A 21 -10.49 12.84 -3.04
C ASP A 21 -9.18 12.41 -2.35
N LEU A 22 -8.72 11.19 -2.65
CA LEU A 22 -7.50 10.60 -2.07
C LEU A 22 -6.23 10.98 -2.83
N ILE A 23 -6.36 11.53 -4.05
CA ILE A 23 -5.22 11.94 -4.88
C ILE A 23 -4.83 13.40 -4.61
N ASN A 24 -5.80 14.32 -4.62
CA ASN A 24 -5.56 15.76 -4.47
C ASN A 24 -5.82 16.24 -3.04
N GLY A 25 -6.79 15.64 -2.36
CA GLY A 25 -7.18 16.00 -1.00
C GLY A 25 -6.49 15.23 0.12
N SER A 26 -5.51 14.37 -0.21
CA SER A 26 -4.63 13.67 0.71
C SER A 26 -3.18 14.00 0.39
N ASN A 27 -2.24 13.54 1.22
CA ASN A 27 -0.82 13.66 0.93
C ASN A 27 -0.18 12.26 0.73
N LYS A 28 0.97 12.24 0.07
CA LYS A 28 1.66 10.99 -0.30
C LYS A 28 2.11 10.19 0.92
N GLU A 29 2.42 10.83 2.04
CA GLU A 29 2.85 10.16 3.27
C GLU A 29 1.69 9.42 3.93
N ILE A 30 0.50 10.00 3.94
CA ILE A 30 -0.73 9.33 4.40
C ILE A 30 -1.03 8.10 3.56
N GLN A 31 -0.96 8.22 2.23
CA GLN A 31 -1.19 7.09 1.33
C GLN A 31 -0.09 6.03 1.46
N ALA A 32 1.17 6.42 1.69
CA ALA A 32 2.25 5.49 1.99
C ALA A 32 2.03 4.77 3.33
N GLY A 33 1.47 5.45 4.33
CA GLY A 33 1.07 4.85 5.60
C GLY A 33 -0.01 3.76 5.41
N LYS A 34 -0.96 3.97 4.51
CA LYS A 34 -1.93 2.92 4.13
C LYS A 34 -1.28 1.73 3.44
N PHE A 35 -0.31 1.95 2.57
CA PHE A 35 0.47 0.85 2.01
C PHE A 35 1.25 0.08 3.08
N LEU A 36 1.83 0.77 4.07
CA LEU A 36 2.51 0.16 5.20
C LEU A 36 1.56 -0.70 6.06
N GLU A 37 0.32 -0.23 6.29
CA GLU A 37 -0.72 -0.99 6.99
C GLU A 37 -0.96 -2.35 6.34
N GLU A 38 -1.16 -2.40 5.03
CA GLU A 38 -1.35 -3.65 4.27
C GLU A 38 -0.12 -4.57 4.31
N PHE A 39 1.09 -4.00 4.26
CA PHE A 39 2.32 -4.78 4.44
C PHE A 39 2.39 -5.41 5.84
N ILE A 40 1.99 -4.67 6.88
CA ILE A 40 1.92 -5.21 8.25
C ILE A 40 0.86 -6.30 8.35
N GLU A 41 -0.28 -6.17 7.67
CA GLU A 41 -1.30 -7.23 7.59
C GLU A 41 -0.76 -8.49 6.91
N TYR A 42 0.03 -8.36 5.83
CA TYR A 42 0.72 -9.50 5.21
C TYR A 42 1.66 -10.20 6.21
N ILE A 43 2.48 -9.43 6.95
CA ILE A 43 3.36 -9.99 7.99
C ILE A 43 2.57 -10.65 9.11
N ALA A 44 1.42 -10.09 9.51
CA ALA A 44 0.52 -10.73 10.45
C ALA A 44 -0.01 -12.07 9.91
N GLY A 45 -0.40 -12.13 8.64
CA GLY A 45 -0.81 -13.37 7.97
C GLY A 45 0.30 -14.43 7.93
N CYS A 46 1.56 -14.03 7.71
CA CYS A 46 2.71 -14.94 7.81
C CYS A 46 3.01 -15.42 9.24
N ASN A 47 2.46 -14.77 10.27
CA ASN A 47 2.72 -15.05 11.67
C ASN A 47 1.39 -15.22 12.44
N ASP A 48 0.50 -16.05 11.90
CA ASP A 48 -0.81 -16.32 12.47
C ASP A 48 -0.73 -16.71 13.96
N GLY A 49 -1.69 -16.22 14.74
CA GLY A 49 -1.78 -16.42 16.19
C GLY A 49 -0.94 -15.47 17.05
N LEU A 50 -0.13 -14.56 16.46
CA LEU A 50 0.57 -13.54 17.24
C LEU A 50 -0.32 -12.33 17.57
N SER A 51 -0.09 -11.75 18.75
CA SER A 51 -0.74 -10.51 19.16
C SER A 51 -0.20 -9.30 18.39
N SER A 52 -0.97 -8.20 18.38
CA SER A 52 -0.55 -6.94 17.74
C SER A 52 0.79 -6.42 18.26
N SER A 53 1.08 -6.57 19.56
CA SER A 53 2.36 -6.18 20.14
C SER A 53 3.54 -7.04 19.66
N GLN A 54 3.31 -8.33 19.40
CA GLN A 54 4.33 -9.22 18.87
C GLN A 54 4.60 -8.95 17.39
N ILE A 55 3.56 -8.67 16.60
CA ILE A 55 3.70 -8.20 15.21
C ILE A 55 4.45 -6.87 15.18
N PHE A 56 4.08 -5.91 16.03
CA PHE A 56 4.78 -4.63 16.15
C PHE A 56 6.27 -4.82 16.43
N ALA A 57 6.63 -5.66 17.40
CA ALA A 57 8.03 -5.96 17.71
C ALA A 57 8.78 -6.55 16.50
N LYS A 58 8.16 -7.44 15.73
CA LYS A 58 8.74 -7.99 14.49
C LYS A 58 8.99 -6.91 13.45
N ILE A 59 8.05 -6.00 13.23
CA ILE A 59 8.21 -4.89 12.27
C ILE A 59 9.38 -3.99 12.67
N ILE A 60 9.55 -3.67 13.96
CA ILE A 60 10.71 -2.91 14.45
C ILE A 60 12.01 -3.63 14.13
N VAL A 61 12.09 -4.94 14.35
CA VAL A 61 13.27 -5.74 14.01
C VAL A 61 13.53 -5.73 12.50
N MET A 62 12.50 -5.91 11.66
CA MET A 62 12.66 -5.87 10.21
C MET A 62 13.20 -4.52 9.71
N VAL A 63 12.65 -3.41 10.21
CA VAL A 63 13.13 -2.06 9.87
C VAL A 63 14.58 -1.87 10.34
N ASN A 64 14.91 -2.36 11.53
CA ASN A 64 16.26 -2.35 12.06
C ASN A 64 17.22 -3.14 11.16
N ASP A 65 16.83 -4.31 10.67
CA ASP A 65 17.64 -5.13 9.78
C ASP A 65 17.86 -4.46 8.42
N VAL A 66 16.81 -3.84 7.85
CA VAL A 66 16.92 -3.04 6.61
C VAL A 66 17.87 -1.85 6.80
N HIS A 67 17.85 -1.20 7.97
CA HIS A 67 18.79 -0.14 8.31
C HIS A 67 20.23 -0.63 8.38
N HIS A 68 20.49 -1.69 9.15
CA HIS A 68 21.83 -2.26 9.32
C HIS A 68 22.40 -2.85 8.04
N ALA A 69 21.54 -3.34 7.13
CA ALA A 69 21.93 -3.77 5.80
C ALA A 69 22.25 -2.59 4.85
N GLY A 70 22.16 -1.33 5.30
CA GLY A 70 22.42 -0.15 4.47
C GLY A 70 21.37 0.08 3.38
N ARG A 71 20.16 -0.49 3.53
CA ARG A 71 19.11 -0.45 2.51
C ARG A 71 18.14 0.72 2.68
N ILE A 72 18.20 1.44 3.80
CA ILE A 72 17.55 2.75 3.94
C ILE A 72 18.41 3.81 3.24
N LYS A 73 17.94 4.28 2.08
CA LYS A 73 18.67 5.22 1.21
C LYS A 73 18.19 6.65 1.42
N THR A 74 19.10 7.61 1.23
CA THR A 74 18.74 9.03 1.09
C THR A 74 18.44 9.35 -0.37
N VAL A 75 17.61 10.38 -0.60
CA VAL A 75 17.26 10.84 -1.96
C VAL A 75 17.76 12.26 -2.16
N PRO A 76 18.58 12.54 -3.19
CA PRO A 76 19.01 13.90 -3.49
C PRO A 76 17.85 14.85 -3.75
N ILE A 77 18.03 16.12 -3.41
CA ILE A 77 17.05 17.18 -3.68
C ILE A 77 16.74 17.19 -5.19
N GLY A 78 15.45 17.26 -5.53
CA GLY A 78 14.96 17.23 -6.91
C GLY A 78 14.75 15.84 -7.51
N ARG A 79 15.27 14.76 -6.90
CA ARG A 79 15.13 13.37 -7.43
C ARG A 79 13.96 12.60 -6.84
N GLY A 80 13.14 13.23 -6.00
CA GLY A 80 12.06 12.55 -5.27
C GLY A 80 10.97 11.93 -6.14
N LYS A 81 10.70 12.44 -7.35
CA LYS A 81 9.69 11.84 -8.24
C LYS A 81 10.17 10.49 -8.79
N GLU A 82 11.41 10.44 -9.26
CA GLU A 82 12.02 9.23 -9.81
C GLU A 82 12.18 8.16 -8.73
N ALA A 83 12.71 8.53 -7.56
CA ALA A 83 12.84 7.59 -6.43
C ALA A 83 11.49 6.96 -6.02
N ARG A 84 10.39 7.71 -6.07
CA ARG A 84 9.05 7.17 -5.80
C ARG A 84 8.53 6.29 -6.95
N GLN A 85 8.86 6.62 -8.19
CA GLN A 85 8.50 5.78 -9.34
C GLN A 85 9.19 4.42 -9.24
N ASP A 86 10.49 4.40 -8.96
CA ASP A 86 11.27 3.18 -8.76
C ASP A 86 10.71 2.37 -7.59
N ALA A 87 10.46 3.02 -6.44
CA ALA A 87 9.92 2.36 -5.27
C ALA A 87 8.54 1.71 -5.52
N ILE A 88 7.62 2.38 -6.22
CA ILE A 88 6.31 1.81 -6.57
C ILE A 88 6.47 0.58 -7.48
N GLY A 89 7.38 0.64 -8.46
CA GLY A 89 7.69 -0.48 -9.33
C GLY A 89 8.29 -1.68 -8.58
N ASP A 90 9.30 -1.44 -7.75
CA ASP A 90 9.96 -2.47 -6.94
C ASP A 90 8.97 -3.16 -6.00
N MET A 91 8.10 -2.39 -5.34
CA MET A 91 7.06 -2.93 -4.47
C MET A 91 6.07 -3.81 -5.24
N HIS A 92 5.66 -3.41 -6.45
CA HIS A 92 4.76 -4.22 -7.28
C HIS A 92 5.42 -5.53 -7.73
N ILE A 93 6.69 -5.47 -8.16
CA ILE A 93 7.47 -6.67 -8.53
C ILE A 93 7.56 -7.64 -7.35
N VAL A 94 7.85 -7.14 -6.15
CA VAL A 94 7.88 -7.96 -4.94
C VAL A 94 6.49 -8.51 -4.61
N ALA A 95 5.41 -7.73 -4.75
CA ALA A 95 4.06 -8.21 -4.52
C ALA A 95 3.68 -9.39 -5.43
N VAL A 96 4.16 -9.41 -6.69
CA VAL A 96 3.99 -10.57 -7.59
C VAL A 96 4.65 -11.82 -7.01
N ASN A 97 5.85 -11.70 -6.46
CA ASN A 97 6.53 -12.80 -5.81
C ASN A 97 5.81 -13.26 -4.52
N LEU A 98 5.36 -12.33 -3.67
CA LEU A 98 4.65 -12.67 -2.44
C LEU A 98 3.34 -13.41 -2.72
N ALA A 99 2.54 -12.95 -3.70
CA ALA A 99 1.31 -13.66 -4.08
C ALA A 99 1.60 -15.09 -4.57
N ALA A 100 2.68 -15.28 -5.34
CA ALA A 100 3.05 -16.59 -5.85
C ALA A 100 3.44 -17.58 -4.74
N HIS A 101 4.00 -17.11 -3.61
CA HIS A 101 4.27 -17.96 -2.44
C HIS A 101 2.99 -18.60 -1.86
N ASP A 102 1.86 -17.91 -2.02
CA ASP A 102 0.55 -18.36 -1.55
C ASP A 102 -0.30 -19.02 -2.66
N ASN A 103 0.32 -19.33 -3.83
CA ASN A 103 -0.37 -19.83 -5.03
C ASN A 103 -1.48 -18.89 -5.55
N LEU A 104 -1.28 -17.59 -5.37
CA LEU A 104 -2.15 -16.54 -5.86
C LEU A 104 -1.46 -15.70 -6.94
N THR A 105 -2.25 -14.96 -7.69
CA THR A 105 -1.79 -13.87 -8.55
C THR A 105 -2.09 -12.52 -7.90
N VAL A 106 -1.27 -11.50 -8.19
CA VAL A 106 -1.56 -10.12 -7.75
C VAL A 106 -2.91 -9.65 -8.29
N THR A 107 -3.30 -10.09 -9.50
CA THR A 107 -4.61 -9.76 -10.07
C THR A 107 -5.76 -10.29 -9.20
N GLU A 108 -5.67 -11.52 -8.68
CA GLU A 108 -6.67 -12.07 -7.76
C GLU A 108 -6.71 -11.29 -6.44
N CYS A 109 -5.54 -10.97 -5.87
CA CYS A 109 -5.45 -10.16 -4.64
C CYS A 109 -6.10 -8.78 -4.84
N VAL A 110 -5.78 -8.09 -5.94
CA VAL A 110 -6.35 -6.77 -6.29
C VAL A 110 -7.86 -6.86 -6.50
N ASN A 111 -8.34 -7.89 -7.20
CA ASN A 111 -9.77 -8.10 -7.41
C ASN A 111 -10.51 -8.26 -6.09
N SER A 112 -10.01 -9.13 -5.21
CA SER A 112 -10.57 -9.38 -3.88
C SER A 112 -10.60 -8.10 -3.03
N ALA A 113 -9.48 -7.39 -2.94
CA ALA A 113 -9.39 -6.15 -2.18
C ALA A 113 -10.34 -5.06 -2.72
N PHE A 114 -10.42 -4.91 -4.05
CA PHE A 114 -11.25 -3.88 -4.67
C PHE A 114 -12.75 -4.17 -4.52
N ASP A 115 -13.18 -5.43 -4.53
CA ASP A 115 -14.59 -5.81 -4.33
C ASP A 115 -15.11 -5.44 -2.94
N ILE A 116 -14.19 -5.26 -1.98
CA ILE A 116 -14.49 -4.76 -0.63
C ILE A 116 -14.41 -3.22 -0.62
N VAL A 117 -13.30 -2.65 -1.08
CA VAL A 117 -13.03 -1.20 -0.97
C VAL A 117 -14.01 -0.37 -1.79
N SER A 118 -14.39 -0.85 -2.98
CA SER A 118 -15.35 -0.16 -3.86
C SER A 118 -16.71 0.09 -3.20
N LYS A 119 -17.12 -0.78 -2.26
CA LYS A 119 -18.41 -0.71 -1.56
C LYS A 119 -18.36 0.18 -0.30
N ARG A 120 -17.17 0.62 0.14
CA ARG A 120 -17.03 1.40 1.37
C ARG A 120 -17.68 2.77 1.21
N SER A 121 -18.56 3.11 2.15
CA SER A 121 -19.02 4.47 2.40
C SER A 121 -18.17 5.09 3.51
N GLY A 122 -18.03 6.41 3.49
CA GLY A 122 -17.18 7.11 4.44
C GLY A 122 -16.95 8.56 4.02
N LYS A 123 -16.27 9.30 4.88
CA LYS A 123 -15.90 10.69 4.63
C LYS A 123 -14.42 10.91 4.87
N LYS A 124 -13.87 11.92 4.22
CA LYS A 124 -12.49 12.32 4.45
C LYS A 124 -12.39 13.12 5.76
N VAL A 125 -11.52 12.70 6.67
CA VAL A 125 -11.17 13.43 7.90
C VAL A 125 -9.65 13.59 7.94
N ASN A 126 -9.16 14.83 7.98
CA ASN A 126 -7.72 15.15 8.00
C ASN A 126 -6.89 14.48 6.88
N GLY A 127 -7.46 14.35 5.67
CA GLY A 127 -6.78 13.74 4.53
C GLY A 127 -6.80 12.20 4.52
N VAL A 128 -7.43 11.55 5.50
CA VAL A 128 -7.63 10.11 5.58
C VAL A 128 -9.09 9.79 5.23
N PHE A 129 -9.33 8.77 4.41
CA PHE A 129 -10.69 8.24 4.22
C PHE A 129 -11.07 7.42 5.46
N VAL A 130 -12.07 7.90 6.21
CA VAL A 130 -12.62 7.22 7.38
C VAL A 130 -13.94 6.58 6.98
N LYS A 131 -14.08 5.28 7.23
CA LYS A 131 -15.31 4.55 6.90
C LYS A 131 -16.45 5.05 7.77
N SER A 132 -17.68 4.99 7.25
CA SER A 132 -18.86 5.42 8.00
C SER A 132 -19.07 4.68 9.32
N GLU A 133 -18.64 3.42 9.39
CA GLU A 133 -18.71 2.57 10.60
C GLU A 133 -17.71 2.97 11.69
N ASP A 134 -16.66 3.70 11.33
CA ASP A 134 -15.58 4.15 12.22
C ASP A 134 -15.75 5.64 12.64
N LEU A 135 -16.88 6.26 12.28
CA LEU A 135 -17.22 7.67 12.56
C LEU A 135 -18.15 7.83 13.77
#